data_AF-A0A7C1M3Y7-F1
#
_entry.id   AF-A0A7C1M3Y7-F1
#
_cell.length_a   1.000
_cell.length_b   1.000
_cell.length_c   1.000
_cell.angle_alpha   90.00
_cell.angle_beta   90.00
_cell.angle_gamma   90.00
#
_symmetry.space_group_name_H-M   'P 1'
#
loop_
_entity.id
_entity.type
_entity.pdbx_description
1 polymer ?
#
loop_
_entity_poly.entity_id
_entity_poly.type
_entity_poly.pdbx_seq_one_letter_code
_entity_poly.pdbx_strand_id
1 'polypeptide(L)'
;MKHSHQLALKPGYSIFFGQVWFKDKVATIGTGLGLTDMVYPFVIAENAADAEELLRFRYEGRGDFPEIRLIKVAPGLNQDINRYVDPEKMTGFKAGALR
;
A
#
# COMPACT_ATOMS: atom_id res chain seq x y z
N MET A 1 -24.19 -13.37 10.50
CA MET A 1 -22.83 -13.29 11.05
C MET A 1 -21.88 -13.96 10.08
N LYS A 2 -21.06 -13.20 9.33
CA LYS A 2 -19.96 -13.79 8.56
C LYS A 2 -18.83 -14.07 9.54
N HIS A 3 -18.34 -15.31 9.60
CA HIS A 3 -17.12 -15.63 10.34
C HIS A 3 -15.99 -14.76 9.81
N SER A 4 -15.55 -13.76 10.58
CA SER A 4 -14.34 -13.00 10.26
C SER A 4 -13.15 -13.94 10.46
N HIS A 5 -12.63 -14.50 9.37
CA HIS A 5 -11.31 -15.11 9.42
C HIS A 5 -10.33 -14.03 9.85
N GLN A 6 -9.74 -14.19 11.04
CA GLN A 6 -8.75 -13.26 11.54
C GLN A 6 -7.50 -13.40 10.67
N LEU A 7 -7.15 -12.32 9.99
CA LEU A 7 -5.96 -12.24 9.14
C LEU A 7 -4.73 -12.10 10.04
N ALA A 8 -3.65 -12.76 9.65
CA ALA A 8 -2.35 -12.63 10.28
C ALA A 8 -1.28 -12.36 9.21
N LEU A 9 -0.28 -11.57 9.56
CA LEU A 9 0.91 -11.42 8.72
C LEU A 9 1.78 -12.67 8.85
N LYS A 10 2.41 -13.08 7.75
CA LYS A 10 3.46 -14.11 7.81
C LYS A 10 4.63 -13.61 8.67
N PRO A 11 5.37 -14.50 9.34
CA PRO A 11 6.57 -14.12 10.07
C PRO A 11 7.53 -13.32 9.19
N GLY A 12 8.10 -12.23 9.72
CA GLY A 12 8.98 -11.32 8.98
C GLY A 12 8.27 -10.16 8.27
N TYR A 13 6.96 -10.26 8.03
CA TYR A 13 6.21 -9.19 7.36
C TYR A 13 5.66 -8.15 8.34
N SER A 14 5.63 -6.90 7.88
CA SER A 14 5.09 -5.74 8.59
C SER A 14 4.26 -4.87 7.65
N ILE A 15 3.41 -4.01 8.21
CA ILE A 15 2.69 -2.98 7.45
C ILE A 15 3.51 -1.70 7.45
N PHE A 16 3.70 -1.13 6.27
CA PHE A 16 4.38 0.14 6.03
C PHE A 16 3.38 1.17 5.48
N PHE A 17 3.60 2.43 5.86
CA PHE A 17 2.91 3.57 5.28
C PHE A 17 3.77 4.16 4.16
N GLY A 18 3.24 4.12 2.95
CA GLY A 18 3.84 4.71 1.77
C GLY A 18 3.32 6.11 1.49
N GLN A 19 4.18 6.95 0.94
CA GLN A 19 3.84 8.20 0.29
C GLN A 19 4.43 8.16 -1.11
N VAL A 20 3.57 8.21 -2.13
CA VAL A 20 3.98 8.17 -3.54
C VAL A 20 3.61 9.50 -4.16
N TRP A 21 4.61 10.26 -4.59
CA TRP A 21 4.44 11.51 -5.32
C TRP A 21 4.65 11.27 -6.81
N PHE A 22 3.73 11.79 -7.60
CA PHE A 22 3.78 11.78 -9.05
C PHE A 22 4.32 13.12 -9.58
N LYS A 23 4.83 13.13 -10.81
CA LYS A 23 5.24 14.37 -11.50
C LYS A 23 4.04 15.22 -11.92
N ASP A 24 2.92 14.56 -12.26
CA ASP A 24 1.65 15.19 -12.63
C ASP A 24 0.50 14.71 -11.73
N LYS A 25 -0.65 15.37 -11.85
CA LYS A 25 -1.85 15.01 -11.08
C LYS A 25 -2.46 13.70 -11.57
N VAL A 26 -2.85 12.85 -10.63
CA VAL A 26 -3.67 11.65 -10.81
C VAL A 26 -5.10 11.92 -10.39
N ALA A 27 -6.06 11.33 -11.12
CA ALA A 27 -7.44 11.28 -10.66
C ALA A 27 -7.62 10.07 -9.73
N THR A 28 -7.92 10.34 -8.46
CA THR A 28 -8.16 9.29 -7.46
C THR A 28 -9.66 9.13 -7.23
N ILE A 29 -10.29 8.28 -8.04
CA ILE A 29 -11.72 7.99 -7.95
C ILE A 29 -11.94 6.99 -6.80
N GLY A 30 -12.82 7.33 -5.86
CA GLY A 30 -13.21 6.46 -4.74
C GLY A 30 -12.43 6.63 -3.43
N THR A 31 -11.39 7.48 -3.38
CA THR A 31 -10.67 7.83 -2.14
C THR A 31 -11.07 9.20 -1.57
N GLY A 32 -11.90 9.97 -2.28
CA GLY A 32 -12.35 11.30 -1.88
C GLY A 32 -11.34 12.43 -2.12
N LEU A 33 -10.18 12.16 -2.70
CA LEU A 33 -9.11 13.15 -2.88
C LEU A 33 -9.17 13.90 -4.23
N GLY A 34 -9.96 13.43 -5.20
CA GLY A 34 -10.09 14.08 -6.50
C GLY A 34 -8.77 14.05 -7.30
N LEU A 35 -8.37 15.20 -7.85
CA LEU A 35 -7.08 15.37 -8.52
C LEU A 35 -5.98 15.67 -7.48
N THR A 36 -5.04 14.74 -7.33
CA THR A 36 -3.93 14.83 -6.38
C THR A 36 -2.62 14.50 -7.07
N ASP A 37 -1.49 15.03 -6.61
CA ASP A 37 -0.14 14.64 -7.04
C ASP A 37 0.49 13.60 -6.10
N MET A 38 -0.23 13.16 -5.07
CA MET A 38 0.26 12.25 -4.05
C MET A 38 -0.81 11.26 -3.59
N VAL A 39 -0.39 10.02 -3.31
CA VAL A 39 -1.23 8.97 -2.70
C VAL A 39 -0.54 8.34 -1.49
N TYR A 40 -1.36 7.79 -0.59
CA TYR A 40 -0.94 7.26 0.72
C TYR A 40 -1.27 5.77 0.89
N PRO A 41 -0.60 4.87 0.15
CA PRO A 41 -0.88 3.44 0.23
C PRO A 41 -0.32 2.81 1.52
N PHE A 42 -1.04 1.84 2.05
CA PHE A 42 -0.46 0.86 2.98
C PHE A 42 0.13 -0.33 2.21
N VAL A 43 1.27 -0.82 2.67
CA VAL A 43 2.06 -1.87 2.01
C VAL A 43 2.44 -2.93 3.03
N ILE A 44 2.34 -4.20 2.65
CA ILE A 44 2.81 -5.32 3.47
C ILE A 44 4.10 -5.84 2.85
N ALA A 45 5.20 -5.78 3.59
CA ALA A 45 6.54 -6.19 3.13
C ALA A 45 7.41 -6.66 4.29
N GLU A 46 8.57 -7.26 4.01
CA GLU A 46 9.51 -7.71 5.05
C GLU A 46 10.36 -6.56 5.60
N ASN A 47 10.66 -5.57 4.75
CA ASN A 47 11.41 -4.38 5.13
C ASN A 47 10.99 -3.15 4.31
N ALA A 48 11.53 -1.99 4.64
CA ALA A 48 11.17 -0.72 3.99
C ALA A 48 11.62 -0.64 2.52
N ALA A 49 12.73 -1.28 2.15
CA ALA A 49 13.22 -1.30 0.77
C ALA A 49 12.30 -2.14 -0.11
N ASP A 50 11.89 -3.33 0.35
CA ASP A 50 10.92 -4.17 -0.34
C ASP A 50 9.56 -3.46 -0.50
N ALA A 51 9.14 -2.73 0.54
CA ALA A 51 7.93 -1.93 0.47
C ALA A 51 8.01 -0.81 -0.58
N GLU A 52 9.16 -0.14 -0.70
CA GLU A 52 9.39 0.85 -1.76
C GLU A 52 9.34 0.21 -3.14
N GLU A 53 10.02 -0.93 -3.34
CA GLU A 53 10.03 -1.66 -4.61
C GLU A 53 8.61 -2.10 -5.02
N LEU A 54 7.83 -2.63 -4.08
CA LEU A 54 6.43 -3.00 -4.31
C LEU A 54 5.57 -1.80 -4.71
N LEU A 55 5.84 -0.60 -4.17
CA LEU A 55 5.17 0.63 -4.57
C LEU A 55 5.60 1.08 -5.97
N ARG A 56 6.88 1.01 -6.30
CA ARG A 56 7.38 1.27 -7.66
C ARG A 56 6.68 0.34 -8.64
N PHE A 57 6.72 -0.96 -8.41
CA PHE A 57 6.07 -1.95 -9.28
C PHE A 57 4.55 -1.73 -9.45
N ARG A 58 3.87 -1.22 -8.42
CA ARG A 58 2.44 -0.93 -8.49
C ARG A 58 2.12 0.27 -9.37
N TYR A 59 2.94 1.32 -9.32
CA TYR A 59 2.60 2.63 -9.87
C TYR A 59 3.44 3.02 -11.11
N GLU A 60 4.68 2.55 -11.24
CA GLU A 60 5.51 2.79 -12.42
C GLU A 60 5.01 2.01 -13.64
N GLY A 61 5.07 2.64 -14.81
CA GLY A 61 4.85 1.98 -16.11
C GLY A 61 3.42 1.51 -16.36
N ARG A 62 2.49 1.70 -15.43
CA ARG A 62 1.05 1.47 -15.63
C ARG A 62 0.46 2.78 -16.11
N GLY A 63 0.15 2.88 -17.40
CA GLY A 63 -0.30 4.12 -18.07
C GLY A 63 -1.50 4.85 -17.47
N ASP A 64 -2.07 4.32 -16.38
CA ASP A 64 -3.07 4.95 -15.52
C ASP A 64 -2.45 5.96 -14.52
N PHE A 65 -1.12 5.95 -14.34
CA PHE A 65 -0.39 6.82 -13.43
C PHE A 65 0.73 7.59 -14.15
N PRO A 66 0.92 8.88 -13.86
CA PRO A 66 2.10 9.64 -14.26
C PRO A 66 3.39 9.06 -13.68
N GLU A 67 4.51 9.54 -14.19
CA GLU A 67 5.83 9.18 -13.68
C GLU A 67 5.95 9.50 -12.18
N ILE A 68 6.55 8.57 -11.42
CA ILE A 68 6.84 8.77 -10.00
C ILE A 68 7.97 9.79 -9.85
N ARG A 69 7.74 10.82 -9.03
CA ARG A 69 8.75 11.79 -8.61
C ARG A 69 9.54 11.31 -7.39
N LEU A 70 8.85 10.72 -6.42
CA LEU A 70 9.42 10.33 -5.13
C LEU A 70 8.56 9.24 -4.49
N ILE A 71 9.19 8.33 -3.76
CA ILE A 71 8.53 7.44 -2.81
C ILE A 71 9.20 7.62 -1.45
N LYS A 72 8.40 7.67 -0.40
CA LYS A 72 8.87 7.53 0.98
C LYS A 72 8.08 6.44 1.66
N VAL A 73 8.76 5.64 2.46
CA VAL A 73 8.16 4.55 3.23
C VAL A 73 8.56 4.70 4.68
N ALA A 74 7.60 4.50 5.58
CA ALA A 74 7.84 4.44 7.01
C ALA A 74 7.14 3.20 7.61
N PRO A 75 7.71 2.58 8.65
CA PRO A 75 7.03 1.50 9.37
C PRO A 75 5.70 1.97 9.95
N GLY A 76 4.64 1.22 9.73
CA GLY A 76 3.36 1.41 10.38
C GLY A 76 3.42 0.90 11.81
N LEU A 77 3.66 1.79 12.77
CA LEU A 77 3.70 1.42 14.18
C LEU A 77 2.32 0.93 14.64
N ASN A 78 2.28 -0.21 15.35
CA ASN A 78 1.09 -0.79 15.96
C ASN A 78 -0.10 -0.99 15.00
N GLN A 79 0.19 -1.25 13.72
CA GLN A 79 -0.85 -1.53 12.75
C GLN A 79 -1.33 -2.99 12.87
N ASP A 80 -2.63 -3.18 12.78
CA ASP A 80 -3.29 -4.49 12.75
C ASP A 80 -4.06 -4.61 11.44
N ILE A 81 -3.72 -5.61 10.64
CA ILE A 81 -4.32 -5.85 9.33
C ILE A 81 -5.85 -6.00 9.39
N ASN A 82 -6.40 -6.44 10.52
CA ASN A 82 -7.83 -6.63 10.72
C ASN A 82 -8.60 -5.32 10.95
N ARG A 83 -7.89 -4.18 11.11
CA ARG A 83 -8.51 -2.85 11.29
C ARG A 83 -8.77 -2.11 9.99
N TYR A 84 -8.28 -2.63 8.87
CA TYR A 84 -8.50 -2.02 7.56
C TYR A 84 -9.83 -2.49 6.97
N VAL A 85 -10.51 -1.60 6.26
CA VAL A 85 -11.81 -1.90 5.62
C VAL A 85 -11.65 -2.94 4.51
N ASP A 86 -10.61 -2.80 3.68
CA ASP A 86 -10.31 -3.69 2.54
C ASP A 86 -8.81 -4.10 2.55
N PRO A 87 -8.37 -4.94 3.52
CA PRO A 87 -6.96 -5.32 3.65
C PRO A 87 -6.42 -6.03 2.41
N GLU A 88 -7.26 -6.76 1.67
CA GLU A 88 -6.89 -7.47 0.44
C GLU A 88 -6.46 -6.54 -0.71
N LYS A 89 -6.78 -5.24 -0.62
CA LYS A 89 -6.36 -4.22 -1.60
C LYS A 89 -4.98 -3.64 -1.29
N MET A 90 -4.44 -3.89 -0.09
CA MET A 90 -3.10 -3.43 0.30
C MET A 90 -2.05 -4.02 -0.62
N THR A 91 -1.06 -3.20 -0.98
CA THR A 91 0.07 -3.66 -1.80
C THR A 91 0.85 -4.72 -1.02
N GLY A 92 1.21 -5.83 -1.66
CA GLY A 92 1.92 -6.93 -0.99
C GLY A 92 1.04 -7.88 -0.17
N PHE A 93 -0.29 -7.68 -0.12
CA PHE A 93 -1.21 -8.55 0.64
C PHE A 93 -1.04 -10.03 0.32
N LYS A 94 -1.05 -10.45 -0.96
CA LYS A 94 -0.94 -11.88 -1.31
C LYS A 94 0.40 -12.51 -0.89
N ALA A 95 1.46 -11.72 -0.81
CA ALA A 95 2.78 -12.20 -0.41
C ALA A 95 2.87 -12.32 1.11
N GLY A 96 2.45 -11.28 1.82
CA GLY A 96 2.69 -11.15 3.27
C GLY A 96 1.50 -11.38 4.19
N ALA A 97 0.27 -11.42 3.67
CA ALA A 97 -0.94 -11.72 4.44
C ALA A 97 -1.38 -13.18 4.25
N LEU A 98 -1.72 -13.80 5.38
CA LEU A 98 -2.19 -15.18 5.59
C LEU A 98 -1.13 -16.28 5.46
N ARG A 99 -1.10 -17.13 6.49
CA ARG A 99 -0.38 -18.39 6.58
C ARG A 99 -1.26 -19.52 6.05
#